data_AF-A0A831UK01-F1
#
_entry.id   AF-A0A831UK01-F1
#
_cell.length_a   1.000
_cell.length_b   1.000
_cell.length_c   1.000
_cell.angle_alpha   90.00
_cell.angle_beta   90.00
_cell.angle_gamma   90.00
#
_symmetry.space_group_name_H-M   'P 1'
#
loop_
_entity.id
_entity.type
_entity.pdbx_description
1 polymer ?
#
loop_
_entity_poly.entity_id
_entity_poly.type
_entity_poly.pdbx_seq_one_letter_code
_entity_poly.pdbx_strand_id
1 'polypeptide(L)'
;MSSIPLVVCLLIGVFQGSTSAQEPPKGVCPPFHVRDEQGNIINPVTGQNAGTPYSPKQTCGQCHGYDLITQGYHFTQGACEAPTPDQAVRCQWALAPGNYGGTWCSPAPLYRYLSPKHNESPAEMDMTSFSFLTAGCAVCHPGGGSAEYDRDGKRYDRWMADPASGFTPSGDNNFDGDYYQTKWSESGVLEADCLLCHMPEYDFKARKKQLDALNFRWAPSAGAGLATVSGSVAEGEPVNVAYNVSIFGEDGTLSPHIVREPRNETCLACHAKPGWKKRGANFRRRTDVHLRADLRCVDCHPAGSLAVDERIRGKEVHQFGKGDDPGGHVRDDLDNTMRDCADCHDTGYLGAPVAKHRGLPPLHLDKIACQTCHIPERAVKAALAVASDVFNPGAKIPTKGKHLWTFYGPDMAYWNHYGDLEMMGYDDKPTDPYRPVLARYDGKIYPVNR
;
A
#
# COMPACT_ATOMS: atom_id res chain seq x y z
N MET A 1 62.42 -69.94 3.93
CA MET A 1 62.02 -68.55 4.22
C MET A 1 61.24 -68.07 3.00
N SER A 2 59.92 -68.15 3.08
CA SER A 2 59.02 -68.07 1.93
C SER A 2 58.70 -66.62 1.56
N SER A 3 58.84 -66.32 0.28
CA SER A 3 58.57 -65.03 -0.36
C SER A 3 57.08 -64.85 -0.61
N ILE A 4 56.49 -63.76 -0.12
CA ILE A 4 55.10 -63.35 -0.41
C ILE A 4 55.17 -62.15 -1.38
N PRO A 5 54.48 -62.17 -2.54
CA PRO A 5 54.48 -61.05 -3.46
C PRO A 5 53.43 -59.99 -3.03
N LEU A 6 53.84 -58.72 -3.12
CA LEU A 6 53.04 -57.53 -2.84
C LEU A 6 52.10 -57.25 -4.04
N VAL A 7 50.79 -57.32 -3.83
CA VAL A 7 49.77 -56.93 -4.82
C VAL A 7 49.52 -55.42 -4.69
N VAL A 8 49.81 -54.67 -5.76
CA VAL A 8 49.49 -53.24 -5.87
C VAL A 8 48.09 -53.12 -6.48
N CYS A 9 47.10 -52.77 -5.66
CA CYS A 9 45.76 -52.39 -6.12
C CYS A 9 45.76 -50.94 -6.62
N LEU A 10 45.56 -50.75 -7.92
CA LEU A 10 45.31 -49.45 -8.54
C LEU A 10 43.85 -49.03 -8.23
N LEU A 11 43.66 -48.04 -7.36
CA LEU A 11 42.36 -47.39 -7.15
C LEU A 11 42.13 -46.36 -8.26
N ILE A 12 41.24 -46.68 -9.20
CA ILE A 12 40.72 -45.71 -10.19
C ILE A 12 39.66 -44.87 -9.48
N GLY A 13 40.04 -43.66 -9.08
CA GLY A 13 39.11 -42.66 -8.54
C GLY A 13 38.24 -42.08 -9.64
N VAL A 14 36.94 -42.38 -9.61
CA VAL A 14 35.93 -41.71 -10.43
C VAL A 14 35.68 -40.32 -9.81
N PHE A 15 36.22 -39.28 -10.43
CA PHE A 15 35.86 -37.90 -10.10
C PHE A 15 34.43 -37.63 -10.57
N GLN A 16 33.46 -37.73 -9.66
CA GLN A 16 32.14 -37.13 -9.84
C GLN A 16 32.32 -35.61 -9.70
N GLY A 17 32.33 -34.91 -10.83
CA GLY A 17 32.24 -33.45 -10.84
C GLY A 17 30.91 -33.04 -10.25
N SER A 18 30.94 -32.43 -9.06
CA SER A 18 29.81 -31.70 -8.51
C SER A 18 29.55 -30.49 -9.40
N THR A 19 28.55 -30.59 -10.27
CA THR A 19 27.96 -29.41 -10.90
C THR A 19 27.35 -28.57 -9.79
N SER A 20 28.02 -27.50 -9.36
CA SER A 20 27.37 -26.50 -8.51
C SER A 20 26.22 -25.93 -9.33
N ALA A 21 24.98 -26.12 -8.87
CA ALA A 21 23.83 -25.46 -9.47
C ALA A 21 24.15 -23.96 -9.51
N GLN A 22 24.27 -23.43 -10.73
CA GLN A 22 24.56 -22.02 -10.94
C GLN A 22 23.42 -21.22 -10.30
N GLU A 23 23.73 -20.29 -9.38
CA GLU A 23 22.70 -19.43 -8.81
C GLU A 23 21.94 -18.78 -9.97
N PRO A 24 20.58 -18.85 -9.97
CA PRO A 24 19.81 -18.23 -11.03
C PRO A 24 20.14 -16.74 -11.11
N PRO A 25 20.20 -16.16 -12.32
CA PRO A 25 20.50 -14.76 -12.50
C PRO A 25 19.59 -13.89 -11.64
N LYS A 26 20.19 -13.02 -10.82
CA LYS A 26 19.47 -12.16 -9.88
C LYS A 26 18.80 -11.01 -10.65
N GLY A 27 17.55 -10.72 -10.33
CA GLY A 27 16.87 -9.48 -10.74
C GLY A 27 15.87 -9.59 -11.91
N VAL A 28 15.74 -10.75 -12.55
CA VAL A 28 14.71 -11.02 -13.56
C VAL A 28 14.02 -12.34 -13.23
N CYS A 29 12.69 -12.33 -13.16
CA CYS A 29 11.93 -13.56 -12.93
C CYS A 29 12.03 -14.48 -14.15
N PRO A 30 12.32 -15.78 -13.99
CA PRO A 30 12.10 -16.74 -15.07
C PRO A 30 10.60 -16.85 -15.35
N PRO A 31 10.18 -17.38 -16.52
CA PRO A 31 8.79 -17.77 -16.73
C PRO A 31 8.31 -18.69 -15.60
N PHE A 32 7.09 -18.48 -15.12
CA PHE A 32 6.54 -19.21 -13.97
C PHE A 32 5.08 -19.58 -14.18
N HIS A 33 4.64 -20.66 -13.54
CA HIS A 33 3.22 -21.01 -13.52
C HIS A 33 2.47 -20.15 -12.50
N VAL A 34 1.31 -19.63 -12.91
CA VAL A 34 0.35 -19.03 -11.98
C VAL A 34 -0.39 -20.14 -11.22
N ARG A 35 -0.78 -19.84 -9.97
CA ARG A 35 -1.39 -20.82 -9.07
C ARG A 35 -2.69 -20.28 -8.46
N ASP A 36 -3.58 -21.21 -8.14
CA ASP A 36 -4.78 -20.92 -7.35
C ASP A 36 -4.45 -20.83 -5.86
N GLU A 37 -5.47 -20.51 -5.06
CA GLU A 37 -5.38 -20.35 -3.60
C GLU A 37 -5.01 -21.64 -2.84
N GLN A 38 -5.22 -22.80 -3.46
CA GLN A 38 -4.82 -24.11 -2.95
C GLN A 38 -3.38 -24.47 -3.37
N GLY A 39 -2.73 -23.62 -4.17
CA GLY A 39 -1.38 -23.82 -4.67
C GLY A 39 -1.32 -24.70 -5.93
N ASN A 40 -2.45 -25.07 -6.53
CA ASN A 40 -2.44 -25.85 -7.76
C ASN A 40 -2.06 -24.94 -8.95
N ILE A 41 -1.36 -25.51 -9.91
CA ILE A 41 -1.03 -24.81 -11.17
C ILE A 41 -2.32 -24.53 -11.93
N ILE A 42 -2.44 -23.30 -12.44
CA ILE A 42 -3.43 -22.90 -13.43
C ILE A 42 -2.72 -22.86 -14.77
N ASN A 43 -3.18 -23.67 -15.71
CA ASN A 43 -2.69 -23.67 -17.09
C ASN A 43 -3.88 -23.41 -18.03
N PRO A 44 -4.08 -22.15 -18.45
CA PRO A 44 -5.16 -21.79 -19.36
C PRO A 44 -5.05 -22.41 -20.76
N VAL A 45 -3.85 -22.79 -21.20
CA VAL A 45 -3.62 -23.42 -22.50
C VAL A 45 -4.20 -24.84 -22.54
N THR A 46 -4.06 -25.59 -21.45
CA THR A 46 -4.59 -26.95 -21.33
C THR A 46 -5.97 -27.02 -20.66
N GLY A 47 -6.45 -25.90 -20.10
CA GLY A 47 -7.68 -25.81 -19.33
C GLY A 47 -7.55 -26.27 -17.87
N GLN A 48 -6.36 -26.67 -17.41
CA GLN A 48 -6.12 -27.09 -16.03
C GLN A 48 -6.39 -25.92 -15.08
N ASN A 49 -7.37 -26.10 -14.19
CA ASN A 49 -7.80 -25.10 -13.20
C ASN A 49 -8.12 -23.71 -13.80
N ALA A 50 -8.42 -23.61 -15.11
CA ALA A 50 -8.59 -22.33 -15.79
C ALA A 50 -9.84 -21.54 -15.35
N GLY A 51 -10.72 -22.13 -14.53
CA GLY A 51 -11.87 -21.47 -13.92
C GLY A 51 -11.60 -20.84 -12.54
N THR A 52 -10.41 -21.04 -11.95
CA THR A 52 -10.08 -20.49 -10.62
C THR A 52 -9.28 -19.20 -10.73
N PRO A 53 -9.42 -18.26 -9.77
CA PRO A 53 -8.62 -17.05 -9.75
C PRO A 53 -7.16 -17.34 -9.36
N TYR A 54 -6.26 -16.51 -9.87
CA TYR A 54 -4.87 -16.47 -9.48
C TYR A 54 -4.72 -15.96 -8.04
N SER A 55 -3.88 -16.64 -7.26
CA SER A 55 -3.45 -16.26 -5.91
C SER A 55 -2.06 -15.63 -5.95
N PRO A 56 -1.93 -14.32 -5.60
CA PRO A 56 -0.63 -13.70 -5.40
C PRO A 56 0.24 -14.43 -4.40
N LYS A 57 -0.34 -14.88 -3.28
CA LYS A 57 0.38 -15.58 -2.22
C LYS A 57 0.97 -16.88 -2.72
N GLN A 58 0.17 -17.71 -3.39
CA GLN A 58 0.64 -19.02 -3.85
C GLN A 58 1.54 -18.92 -5.07
N THR A 59 1.41 -17.89 -5.90
CA THR A 59 2.25 -17.75 -7.10
C THR A 59 3.57 -17.04 -6.79
N CYS A 60 3.50 -15.80 -6.30
CA CYS A 60 4.71 -15.02 -6.00
C CYS A 60 5.44 -15.57 -4.78
N GLY A 61 4.70 -16.13 -3.83
CA GLY A 61 5.25 -16.76 -2.62
C GLY A 61 6.07 -18.01 -2.85
N GLN A 62 6.07 -18.60 -4.06
CA GLN A 62 7.01 -19.69 -4.39
C GLN A 62 8.46 -19.21 -4.44
N CYS A 63 8.66 -17.92 -4.74
CA CYS A 63 9.99 -17.34 -4.93
C CYS A 63 10.32 -16.26 -3.88
N HIS A 64 9.30 -15.67 -3.25
CA HIS A 64 9.43 -14.55 -2.33
C HIS A 64 8.81 -14.85 -0.97
N GLY A 65 9.41 -14.34 0.11
CA GLY A 65 8.91 -14.51 1.48
C GLY A 65 7.64 -13.69 1.73
N TYR A 66 6.48 -14.18 1.29
CA TYR A 66 5.19 -13.49 1.41
C TYR A 66 4.89 -13.01 2.85
N ASP A 67 5.12 -13.84 3.85
CA ASP A 67 4.87 -13.49 5.25
C ASP A 67 5.79 -12.35 5.73
N LEU A 68 7.04 -12.30 5.27
CA LEU A 68 7.95 -11.19 5.56
C LEU A 68 7.51 -9.89 4.86
N ILE A 69 7.10 -10.00 3.60
CA ILE A 69 6.63 -8.86 2.79
C ILE A 69 5.42 -8.21 3.45
N THR A 70 4.43 -9.01 3.86
CA THR A 70 3.16 -8.53 4.40
C THR A 70 3.22 -7.97 5.82
N GLN A 71 4.38 -8.03 6.49
CA GLN A 71 4.64 -7.27 7.72
C GLN A 71 4.81 -5.75 7.46
N GLY A 72 4.96 -5.35 6.19
CA GLY A 72 5.01 -3.95 5.79
C GLY A 72 3.76 -3.16 6.21
N TYR A 73 3.94 -1.92 6.66
CA TYR A 73 2.84 -1.08 7.14
C TYR A 73 1.74 -0.85 6.10
N HIS A 74 2.07 -0.81 4.80
CA HIS A 74 1.07 -0.67 3.74
C HIS A 74 0.08 -1.86 3.70
N PHE A 75 0.51 -3.03 4.16
CA PHE A 75 -0.31 -4.24 4.26
C PHE A 75 -1.00 -4.36 5.62
N THR A 76 -0.34 -4.00 6.72
CA THR A 76 -0.94 -4.12 8.06
C THR A 76 -1.89 -2.96 8.39
N GLN A 77 -1.53 -1.75 7.97
CA GLN A 77 -2.19 -0.49 8.30
C GLN A 77 -2.42 -0.28 9.80
N GLY A 78 -1.49 -0.77 10.63
CA GLY A 78 -1.55 -0.69 12.09
C GLY A 78 -2.37 -1.80 12.75
N ALA A 79 -2.87 -2.77 12.00
CA ALA A 79 -3.59 -3.91 12.57
C ALA A 79 -2.74 -4.66 13.61
N CYS A 80 -3.38 -5.04 14.71
CA CYS A 80 -2.77 -5.71 15.86
C CYS A 80 -1.67 -4.90 16.59
N GLU A 81 -1.46 -3.62 16.25
CA GLU A 81 -0.62 -2.71 17.00
C GLU A 81 -1.47 -1.92 18.02
N ALA A 82 -0.90 -1.60 19.18
CA ALA A 82 -1.57 -0.75 20.16
C ALA A 82 -1.56 0.73 19.72
N PRO A 83 -2.62 1.51 20.02
CA PRO A 83 -2.57 2.96 19.86
C PRO A 83 -1.35 3.56 20.57
N THR A 84 -0.80 4.63 20.01
CA THR A 84 0.27 5.39 20.68
C THR A 84 -0.25 6.00 22.00
N PRO A 85 0.64 6.34 22.96
CA PRO A 85 0.22 7.00 24.19
C PRO A 85 -0.61 8.29 23.96
N ASP A 86 -0.28 9.09 22.95
CA ASP A 86 -1.06 10.30 22.61
C ASP A 86 -2.46 9.95 22.09
N GLN A 87 -2.56 8.96 21.20
CA GLN A 87 -3.84 8.46 20.69
C GLN A 87 -4.70 7.88 21.81
N ALA A 88 -4.12 7.12 22.74
CA ALA A 88 -4.85 6.57 23.88
C ALA A 88 -5.45 7.66 24.78
N VAL A 89 -4.78 8.81 24.91
CA VAL A 89 -5.28 9.95 25.69
C VAL A 89 -6.32 10.77 24.93
N ARG A 90 -6.11 11.01 23.63
CA ARG A 90 -6.87 12.00 22.85
C ARG A 90 -7.93 11.43 21.93
N CYS A 91 -7.80 10.16 21.57
CA CYS A 91 -8.61 9.48 20.57
C CYS A 91 -9.08 8.14 21.12
N GLN A 92 -9.98 8.19 22.11
CA GLN A 92 -10.47 7.01 22.83
C GLN A 92 -11.19 5.97 21.95
N TRP A 93 -11.58 6.35 20.72
CA TRP A 93 -12.15 5.44 19.72
C TRP A 93 -11.10 4.69 18.88
N ALA A 94 -9.83 5.08 18.95
CA ALA A 94 -8.76 4.45 18.18
C ALA A 94 -8.38 3.10 18.81
N LEU A 95 -8.40 2.04 18.00
CA LEU A 95 -8.01 0.69 18.40
C LEU A 95 -6.60 0.31 17.93
N ALA A 96 -6.03 1.10 17.02
CA ALA A 96 -4.72 0.89 16.43
C ALA A 96 -4.12 2.25 15.98
N PRO A 97 -2.80 2.32 15.73
CA PRO A 97 -2.16 3.57 15.37
C PRO A 97 -2.37 3.98 13.91
N GLY A 98 -2.75 3.02 13.04
CA GLY A 98 -2.81 3.22 11.60
C GLY A 98 -4.21 3.41 11.02
N ASN A 99 -4.32 3.35 9.69
CA ASN A 99 -5.59 3.59 9.01
C ASN A 99 -6.65 2.50 9.32
N TYR A 100 -6.24 1.27 9.65
CA TYR A 100 -7.13 0.24 10.18
C TYR A 100 -7.31 0.47 11.69
N GLY A 101 -8.33 1.26 12.05
CA GLY A 101 -8.74 1.47 13.45
C GLY A 101 -8.13 2.67 14.18
N GLY A 102 -7.28 3.45 13.53
CA GLY A 102 -6.75 4.70 14.10
C GLY A 102 -7.56 5.94 13.75
N THR A 103 -6.92 7.09 13.89
CA THR A 103 -7.56 8.42 13.85
C THR A 103 -7.90 8.92 12.43
N TRP A 104 -7.56 8.15 11.41
CA TRP A 104 -7.51 8.60 10.01
C TRP A 104 -8.80 8.44 9.23
N CYS A 105 -9.77 7.68 9.74
CA CYS A 105 -11.01 7.40 9.02
C CYS A 105 -11.98 8.58 9.08
N SER A 106 -11.86 9.41 8.05
CA SER A 106 -12.66 10.59 7.67
C SER A 106 -12.70 11.83 8.60
N PRO A 107 -12.37 13.03 8.06
CA PRO A 107 -12.97 14.32 8.33
C PRO A 107 -13.68 14.92 9.56
N ALA A 108 -14.25 14.27 10.58
CA ALA A 108 -15.23 14.95 11.48
C ALA A 108 -16.48 15.56 10.79
N PRO A 109 -17.73 15.20 11.15
CA PRO A 109 -18.13 14.37 12.28
C PRO A 109 -18.50 12.93 11.87
N LEU A 110 -18.24 12.50 10.63
CA LEU A 110 -18.30 11.07 10.27
C LEU A 110 -16.99 10.39 10.70
N TYR A 111 -16.69 10.47 11.99
CA TYR A 111 -15.59 9.74 12.61
C TYR A 111 -15.97 8.27 12.63
N ARG A 112 -15.72 7.58 11.51
CA ARG A 112 -15.88 6.14 11.53
C ARG A 112 -14.78 5.56 12.40
N TYR A 113 -15.16 4.80 13.40
CA TYR A 113 -14.21 4.01 14.18
C TYR A 113 -14.29 2.55 13.75
N LEU A 114 -13.17 1.84 13.86
CA LEU A 114 -13.18 0.40 13.70
C LEU A 114 -13.91 -0.20 14.91
N SER A 115 -14.97 -0.96 14.68
CA SER A 115 -15.71 -1.62 15.76
C SER A 115 -14.78 -2.56 16.55
N PRO A 116 -14.92 -2.60 17.88
CA PRO A 116 -14.34 -3.67 18.70
C PRO A 116 -14.68 -5.07 18.16
N LYS A 117 -13.92 -6.08 18.61
CA LYS A 117 -14.13 -7.45 18.14
C LYS A 117 -15.45 -8.02 18.62
N HIS A 118 -15.80 -7.71 19.85
CA HIS A 118 -17.06 -8.12 20.45
C HIS A 118 -17.84 -6.87 20.81
N ASN A 119 -19.13 -6.85 20.43
CA ASN A 119 -20.05 -5.74 20.65
C ASN A 119 -21.35 -6.32 21.22
N GLU A 120 -22.13 -5.54 21.96
CA GLU A 120 -23.38 -6.04 22.55
C GLU A 120 -24.58 -5.87 21.60
N SER A 121 -24.50 -4.89 20.69
CA SER A 121 -25.56 -4.63 19.72
C SER A 121 -25.04 -3.92 18.46
N PRO A 122 -25.82 -3.92 17.35
CA PRO A 122 -25.47 -3.17 16.15
C PRO A 122 -25.36 -1.65 16.37
N ALA A 123 -26.03 -1.11 17.40
CA ALA A 123 -25.99 0.33 17.69
C ALA A 123 -24.63 0.81 18.21
N GLU A 124 -23.80 -0.12 18.69
CA GLU A 124 -22.43 0.12 19.17
C GLU A 124 -21.37 -0.17 18.10
N MET A 125 -21.80 -0.48 16.88
CA MET A 125 -20.91 -0.81 15.78
C MET A 125 -20.87 0.34 14.76
N ASP A 126 -19.70 0.55 14.18
CA ASP A 126 -19.54 1.41 13.01
C ASP A 126 -18.82 0.67 11.88
N MET A 127 -17.50 0.75 11.80
CA MET A 127 -16.74 0.12 10.73
C MET A 127 -16.26 -1.26 11.17
N THR A 128 -16.87 -2.32 10.66
CA THR A 128 -16.29 -3.68 10.72
C THR A 128 -15.06 -3.79 9.84
N SER A 129 -14.26 -4.86 10.03
CA SER A 129 -13.11 -5.18 9.18
C SER A 129 -13.49 -5.32 7.70
N PHE A 130 -14.65 -5.93 7.42
CA PHE A 130 -15.17 -6.02 6.07
C PHE A 130 -15.59 -4.64 5.54
N SER A 131 -16.29 -3.85 6.36
CA SER A 131 -16.73 -2.52 5.92
C SER A 131 -15.59 -1.51 5.78
N PHE A 132 -14.44 -1.73 6.42
CA PHE A 132 -13.22 -1.00 6.15
C PHE A 132 -12.81 -1.17 4.68
N LEU A 133 -12.83 -2.40 4.17
CA LEU A 133 -12.56 -2.67 2.75
C LEU A 133 -13.64 -2.08 1.84
N THR A 134 -14.92 -2.31 2.14
CA THR A 134 -16.03 -1.91 1.26
C THR A 134 -16.37 -0.42 1.30
N ALA A 135 -15.94 0.32 2.33
CA ALA A 135 -16.06 1.78 2.38
C ALA A 135 -15.05 2.52 1.49
N GLY A 136 -14.32 1.79 0.65
CA GLY A 136 -13.40 2.33 -0.34
C GLY A 136 -11.93 2.31 0.07
N CYS A 137 -11.59 1.89 1.31
CA CYS A 137 -10.18 1.79 1.72
C CYS A 137 -9.45 0.68 0.94
N ALA A 138 -10.16 -0.38 0.54
CA ALA A 138 -9.59 -1.46 -0.27
C ALA A 138 -9.00 -0.99 -1.61
N VAL A 139 -9.51 0.12 -2.17
CA VAL A 139 -8.99 0.68 -3.42
C VAL A 139 -7.52 1.07 -3.29
N CYS A 140 -7.13 1.60 -2.13
CA CYS A 140 -5.75 1.99 -1.84
C CYS A 140 -4.96 0.96 -1.02
N HIS A 141 -5.63 -0.06 -0.46
CA HIS A 141 -4.99 -1.15 0.26
C HIS A 141 -4.47 -2.22 -0.72
N PRO A 142 -3.18 -2.61 -0.68
CA PRO A 142 -2.62 -3.61 -1.59
C PRO A 142 -3.02 -5.06 -1.29
N GLY A 143 -4.00 -5.30 -0.41
CA GLY A 143 -4.25 -6.61 0.22
C GLY A 143 -3.24 -6.97 1.32
N GLY A 144 -3.26 -8.21 1.80
CA GLY A 144 -2.47 -8.70 2.94
C GLY A 144 -2.95 -8.15 4.28
N GLY A 145 -2.29 -8.57 5.37
CA GLY A 145 -2.54 -8.03 6.72
C GLY A 145 -4.03 -8.04 7.11
N SER A 146 -4.56 -6.86 7.44
CA SER A 146 -5.97 -6.67 7.84
C SER A 146 -7.00 -6.94 6.73
N ALA A 147 -6.55 -7.15 5.49
CA ALA A 147 -7.40 -7.55 4.39
C ALA A 147 -7.41 -9.08 4.14
N GLU A 148 -6.58 -9.83 4.89
CA GLU A 148 -6.46 -11.29 4.79
C GLU A 148 -6.83 -12.02 6.10
N TYR A 149 -6.47 -11.45 7.25
CA TYR A 149 -6.61 -12.09 8.56
C TYR A 149 -7.44 -11.29 9.54
N ASP A 150 -8.24 -11.98 10.34
CA ASP A 150 -8.93 -11.42 11.49
C ASP A 150 -7.96 -11.10 12.65
N ARG A 151 -8.50 -10.48 13.68
CA ARG A 151 -7.71 -10.04 14.85
C ARG A 151 -7.20 -11.18 15.73
N ASP A 152 -7.65 -12.42 15.48
CA ASP A 152 -7.13 -13.64 16.11
C ASP A 152 -6.12 -14.38 15.20
N GLY A 153 -5.79 -13.80 14.04
CA GLY A 153 -4.85 -14.39 13.07
C GLY A 153 -5.47 -15.46 12.18
N LYS A 154 -6.80 -15.60 12.13
CA LYS A 154 -7.47 -16.56 11.24
C LYS A 154 -7.80 -15.89 9.91
N ARG A 155 -7.62 -16.62 8.81
CA ARG A 155 -7.95 -16.11 7.48
C ARG A 155 -9.46 -16.00 7.33
N TYR A 156 -9.98 -14.81 7.02
CA TYR A 156 -11.40 -14.49 7.13
C TYR A 156 -12.32 -15.47 6.39
N ASP A 157 -12.00 -15.75 5.13
CA ASP A 157 -12.83 -16.58 4.25
C ASP A 157 -12.88 -18.05 4.70
N ARG A 158 -11.72 -18.59 5.11
CA ARG A 158 -11.61 -19.97 5.60
C ARG A 158 -12.27 -20.14 6.96
N TRP A 159 -12.07 -19.19 7.88
CA TRP A 159 -12.69 -19.27 9.20
C TRP A 159 -14.21 -19.12 9.12
N MET A 160 -14.72 -18.18 8.32
CA MET A 160 -16.16 -18.05 8.11
C MET A 160 -16.79 -19.30 7.48
N ALA A 161 -16.05 -20.02 6.62
CA ALA A 161 -16.51 -21.26 6.02
C ALA A 161 -16.41 -22.49 6.95
N ASP A 162 -15.61 -22.42 8.02
CA ASP A 162 -15.45 -23.50 8.98
C ASP A 162 -16.69 -23.61 9.88
N PRO A 163 -17.38 -24.78 9.94
CA PRO A 163 -18.50 -24.99 10.85
C PRO A 163 -18.17 -24.70 12.32
N ALA A 164 -16.91 -24.85 12.74
CA ALA A 164 -16.45 -24.57 14.10
C ALA A 164 -16.51 -23.08 14.46
N SER A 165 -16.60 -22.19 13.47
CA SER A 165 -16.75 -20.74 13.72
C SER A 165 -18.15 -20.35 14.21
N GLY A 166 -19.18 -21.12 13.82
CA GLY A 166 -20.58 -20.75 14.05
C GLY A 166 -21.04 -19.51 13.27
N PHE A 167 -20.23 -19.00 12.34
CA PHE A 167 -20.59 -17.84 11.53
C PHE A 167 -21.40 -18.22 10.29
N THR A 168 -22.25 -17.29 9.86
CA THR A 168 -23.01 -17.40 8.61
C THR A 168 -22.82 -16.15 7.75
N PRO A 169 -22.65 -16.29 6.42
CA PRO A 169 -22.56 -15.16 5.51
C PRO A 169 -23.79 -14.24 5.64
N SER A 170 -23.55 -12.93 5.68
CA SER A 170 -24.55 -11.88 5.91
C SER A 170 -25.30 -11.98 7.26
N GLY A 171 -24.92 -12.89 8.15
CA GLY A 171 -25.51 -13.04 9.48
C GLY A 171 -25.00 -12.02 10.49
N ASP A 172 -25.75 -11.85 11.58
CA ASP A 172 -25.35 -10.97 12.67
C ASP A 172 -24.11 -11.49 13.42
N ASN A 173 -23.80 -12.79 13.36
CA ASN A 173 -22.53 -13.36 13.85
C ASN A 173 -22.13 -12.87 15.25
N ASN A 174 -23.12 -12.77 16.15
CA ASN A 174 -22.96 -12.26 17.52
C ASN A 174 -22.29 -10.89 17.62
N PHE A 175 -22.55 -10.02 16.63
CA PHE A 175 -21.99 -8.67 16.54
C PHE A 175 -20.46 -8.65 16.54
N ASP A 176 -19.83 -9.70 15.99
CA ASP A 176 -18.37 -9.74 15.88
C ASP A 176 -17.90 -8.72 14.85
N GLY A 177 -17.04 -7.77 15.24
CA GLY A 177 -16.58 -6.69 14.37
C GLY A 177 -15.75 -7.15 13.16
N ASP A 178 -15.32 -8.41 13.11
CA ASP A 178 -14.67 -9.05 11.97
C ASP A 178 -15.66 -9.73 11.01
N TYR A 179 -16.81 -10.20 11.52
CA TYR A 179 -17.72 -11.09 10.80
C TYR A 179 -19.19 -10.61 10.70
N TYR A 180 -19.57 -9.53 11.37
CA TYR A 180 -20.92 -8.94 11.33
C TYR A 180 -21.35 -8.55 9.91
N GLN A 181 -22.40 -9.22 9.41
CA GLN A 181 -23.00 -9.00 8.09
C GLN A 181 -21.99 -9.05 6.92
N THR A 182 -20.98 -9.90 7.05
CA THR A 182 -19.90 -10.03 6.06
C THR A 182 -20.16 -11.15 5.07
N LYS A 183 -19.48 -11.13 3.93
CA LYS A 183 -19.54 -12.19 2.91
C LYS A 183 -18.17 -12.83 2.67
N TRP A 184 -17.35 -13.00 3.71
CA TRP A 184 -15.95 -13.44 3.55
C TRP A 184 -15.82 -14.79 2.84
N SER A 185 -16.64 -15.78 3.17
CA SER A 185 -16.57 -17.10 2.52
C SER A 185 -16.93 -17.05 1.04
N GLU A 186 -17.77 -16.11 0.60
CA GLU A 186 -18.16 -15.90 -0.80
C GLU A 186 -17.13 -15.03 -1.54
N SER A 187 -16.82 -13.85 -1.00
CA SER A 187 -15.90 -12.85 -1.57
C SER A 187 -14.45 -13.34 -1.62
N GLY A 188 -14.05 -14.18 -0.66
CA GLY A 188 -12.65 -14.45 -0.37
C GLY A 188 -11.99 -13.26 0.32
N VAL A 189 -10.66 -13.30 0.39
CA VAL A 189 -9.83 -12.24 0.98
C VAL A 189 -9.03 -11.50 -0.07
N LEU A 190 -8.48 -10.34 0.29
CA LEU A 190 -7.49 -9.65 -0.53
C LEU A 190 -6.09 -10.08 -0.08
N GLU A 191 -5.50 -11.05 -0.77
CA GLU A 191 -4.07 -11.32 -0.63
C GLU A 191 -3.24 -10.11 -1.10
N ALA A 192 -2.01 -10.00 -0.59
CA ALA A 192 -1.07 -8.96 -0.98
C ALA A 192 -0.75 -9.10 -2.48
N ASP A 193 -1.29 -8.17 -3.26
CA ASP A 193 -1.14 -8.14 -4.70
C ASP A 193 0.22 -7.57 -5.09
N CYS A 194 1.21 -8.46 -5.25
CA CYS A 194 2.56 -8.06 -5.61
C CYS A 194 2.60 -7.32 -6.96
N LEU A 195 1.75 -7.71 -7.91
CA LEU A 195 1.73 -7.12 -9.26
C LEU A 195 1.13 -5.72 -9.26
N LEU A 196 0.30 -5.36 -8.28
CA LEU A 196 -0.16 -3.97 -8.09
C LEU A 196 1.01 -2.98 -8.03
N CYS A 197 2.11 -3.38 -7.38
CA CYS A 197 3.30 -2.53 -7.27
C CYS A 197 4.34 -2.79 -8.37
N HIS A 198 4.50 -4.05 -8.75
CA HIS A 198 5.61 -4.50 -9.60
C HIS A 198 5.25 -4.66 -11.08
N MET A 199 3.99 -4.57 -11.48
CA MET A 199 3.58 -4.58 -12.88
C MET A 199 3.20 -3.16 -13.34
N PRO A 200 3.99 -2.52 -14.22
CA PRO A 200 3.71 -1.16 -14.64
C PRO A 200 2.37 -0.98 -15.38
N GLU A 201 1.87 -2.04 -16.02
CA GLU A 201 0.62 -2.05 -16.78
C GLU A 201 -0.61 -2.42 -15.93
N TYR A 202 -0.47 -2.55 -14.61
CA TYR A 202 -1.55 -2.96 -13.72
C TYR A 202 -2.78 -2.04 -13.81
N ASP A 203 -3.95 -2.62 -14.01
CA ASP A 203 -5.22 -1.91 -14.17
C ASP A 203 -5.94 -1.74 -12.83
N PHE A 204 -5.65 -0.62 -12.17
CA PHE A 204 -6.32 -0.21 -10.93
C PHE A 204 -7.84 -0.05 -11.10
N LYS A 205 -8.34 0.30 -12.29
CA LYS A 205 -9.79 0.45 -12.53
C LYS A 205 -10.47 -0.90 -12.62
N ALA A 206 -9.85 -1.87 -13.32
CA ALA A 206 -10.34 -3.24 -13.37
C ALA A 206 -10.35 -3.85 -11.97
N ARG A 207 -9.28 -3.68 -11.19
CA ARG A 207 -9.22 -4.11 -9.78
C ARG A 207 -10.35 -3.46 -8.98
N LYS A 208 -10.52 -2.14 -9.05
CA LYS A 208 -11.58 -1.42 -8.33
C LYS A 208 -12.97 -1.97 -8.67
N LYS A 209 -13.25 -2.25 -9.94
CA LYS A 209 -14.54 -2.83 -10.35
C LYS A 209 -14.81 -4.16 -9.63
N GLN A 210 -13.79 -5.00 -9.45
CA GLN A 210 -13.93 -6.25 -8.69
C GLN A 210 -14.13 -6.00 -7.19
N LEU A 211 -13.46 -5.00 -6.62
CA LEU A 211 -13.69 -4.61 -5.22
C LEU A 211 -15.12 -4.12 -4.99
N ASP A 212 -15.65 -3.29 -5.89
CA ASP A 212 -17.03 -2.79 -5.82
C ASP A 212 -18.06 -3.94 -5.91
N ALA A 213 -17.72 -5.02 -6.63
CA ALA A 213 -18.55 -6.23 -6.76
C ALA A 213 -18.35 -7.25 -5.63
N LEU A 214 -17.54 -6.93 -4.60
CA LEU A 214 -17.10 -7.83 -3.52
C LEU A 214 -16.34 -9.08 -4.01
N ASN A 215 -15.75 -9.04 -5.20
CA ASN A 215 -15.00 -10.15 -5.80
C ASN A 215 -13.53 -10.14 -5.32
N PHE A 216 -13.30 -10.13 -4.00
CA PHE A 216 -11.97 -9.88 -3.42
C PHE A 216 -10.88 -10.82 -3.91
N ARG A 217 -11.07 -12.15 -3.85
CA ARG A 217 -10.05 -13.11 -4.32
C ARG A 217 -9.78 -13.04 -5.83
N TRP A 218 -10.71 -12.49 -6.61
CA TRP A 218 -10.58 -12.35 -8.07
C TRP A 218 -9.95 -11.02 -8.50
N ALA A 219 -9.93 -10.03 -7.61
CA ALA A 219 -9.46 -8.69 -7.93
C ALA A 219 -8.02 -8.66 -8.49
N PRO A 220 -7.05 -9.44 -7.97
CA PRO A 220 -5.70 -9.49 -8.53
C PRO A 220 -5.66 -10.04 -9.97
N SER A 221 -6.49 -11.04 -10.27
CA SER A 221 -6.54 -11.64 -11.63
C SER A 221 -6.99 -10.62 -12.67
N ALA A 222 -7.98 -9.78 -12.32
CA ALA A 222 -8.47 -8.72 -13.19
C ALA A 222 -7.50 -7.53 -13.25
N GLY A 223 -6.95 -7.10 -12.11
CA GLY A 223 -6.03 -5.97 -12.03
C GLY A 223 -4.72 -6.20 -12.79
N ALA A 224 -4.16 -7.41 -12.70
CA ALA A 224 -2.96 -7.77 -13.45
C ALA A 224 -3.22 -8.10 -14.94
N GLY A 225 -4.47 -7.98 -15.41
CA GLY A 225 -4.84 -8.27 -16.80
C GLY A 225 -4.70 -9.76 -17.19
N LEU A 226 -4.58 -10.65 -16.21
CA LEU A 226 -4.41 -12.10 -16.45
C LEU A 226 -5.70 -12.74 -16.96
N ALA A 227 -6.84 -12.24 -16.48
CA ALA A 227 -8.16 -12.74 -16.83
C ALA A 227 -9.23 -11.66 -16.82
N THR A 228 -10.27 -11.86 -17.62
CA THR A 228 -11.54 -11.16 -17.46
C THR A 228 -12.34 -11.83 -16.35
N VAL A 229 -12.93 -11.04 -15.46
CA VAL A 229 -13.76 -11.52 -14.35
C VAL A 229 -15.17 -10.93 -14.49
N SER A 230 -16.16 -11.81 -14.52
CA SER A 230 -17.59 -11.49 -14.64
C SER A 230 -18.40 -12.07 -13.48
N GLY A 231 -19.57 -11.50 -13.19
CA GLY A 231 -20.37 -11.84 -12.01
C GLY A 231 -20.03 -10.94 -10.81
N SER A 232 -20.74 -11.13 -9.71
CA SER A 232 -20.73 -10.23 -8.57
C SER A 232 -21.19 -10.92 -7.30
N VAL A 233 -20.30 -11.06 -6.32
CA VAL A 233 -20.66 -11.53 -4.97
C VAL A 233 -21.63 -10.56 -4.29
N ALA A 234 -21.51 -9.25 -4.57
CA ALA A 234 -22.44 -8.25 -4.05
C ALA A 234 -23.89 -8.57 -4.46
N GLU A 235 -24.10 -8.91 -5.73
CA GLU A 235 -25.41 -9.20 -6.32
C GLU A 235 -25.83 -10.68 -6.23
N GLY A 236 -24.99 -11.53 -5.63
CA GLY A 236 -25.25 -12.99 -5.53
C GLY A 236 -25.11 -13.74 -6.87
N GLU A 237 -24.41 -13.15 -7.84
CA GLU A 237 -24.14 -13.75 -9.15
C GLU A 237 -22.87 -14.61 -9.09
N PRO A 238 -22.85 -15.80 -9.72
CA PRO A 238 -21.65 -16.61 -9.82
C PRO A 238 -20.49 -15.86 -10.50
N VAL A 239 -19.33 -15.83 -9.85
CA VAL A 239 -18.13 -15.19 -10.38
C VAL A 239 -17.37 -16.16 -11.26
N ASN A 240 -17.11 -15.77 -12.50
CA ASN A 240 -16.40 -16.58 -13.49
C ASN A 240 -15.10 -15.90 -13.93
N VAL A 241 -14.08 -16.71 -14.20
CA VAL A 241 -12.76 -16.27 -14.66
C VAL A 241 -12.53 -16.80 -16.07
N ALA A 242 -12.11 -15.91 -16.98
CA ALA A 242 -11.68 -16.27 -18.32
C ALA A 242 -10.28 -15.68 -18.58
N TYR A 243 -9.26 -16.54 -18.55
CA TYR A 243 -7.87 -16.14 -18.75
C TYR A 243 -7.60 -15.68 -20.17
N ASN A 244 -6.74 -14.67 -20.31
CA ASN A 244 -6.16 -14.29 -21.58
C ASN A 244 -5.08 -15.30 -21.97
N VAL A 245 -5.45 -16.36 -22.71
CA VAL A 245 -4.50 -17.44 -23.07
C VAL A 245 -3.28 -16.92 -23.86
N SER A 246 -3.41 -15.80 -24.58
CA SER A 246 -2.35 -15.27 -25.44
C SER A 246 -1.08 -14.77 -24.72
N ILE A 247 -1.15 -14.56 -23.39
CA ILE A 247 0.00 -14.12 -22.59
C ILE A 247 0.75 -15.30 -21.95
N PHE A 248 0.25 -16.53 -22.12
CA PHE A 248 0.87 -17.74 -21.60
C PHE A 248 1.71 -18.44 -22.68
N GLY A 249 2.85 -19.00 -22.28
CA GLY A 249 3.63 -19.91 -23.11
C GLY A 249 2.90 -21.22 -23.35
N GLU A 250 3.39 -22.03 -24.31
CA GLU A 250 2.78 -23.32 -24.67
C GLU A 250 2.68 -24.29 -23.49
N ASP A 251 3.62 -24.20 -22.54
CA ASP A 251 3.64 -24.99 -21.31
C ASP A 251 2.72 -24.43 -20.21
N GLY A 252 2.08 -23.28 -20.42
CA GLY A 252 1.24 -22.59 -19.45
C GLY A 252 2.00 -21.72 -18.46
N THR A 253 3.27 -21.37 -18.73
CA THR A 253 4.01 -20.37 -17.95
C THR A 253 3.66 -18.94 -18.37
N LEU A 254 3.84 -18.00 -17.46
CA LEU A 254 3.68 -16.56 -17.66
C LEU A 254 5.05 -15.88 -17.53
N SER A 255 5.31 -14.88 -18.37
CA SER A 255 6.51 -14.04 -18.31
C SER A 255 6.14 -12.57 -18.49
N PRO A 256 5.55 -11.93 -17.47
CA PRO A 256 5.04 -10.57 -17.59
C PRO A 256 6.14 -9.53 -17.41
N HIS A 257 5.86 -8.28 -17.76
CA HIS A 257 6.73 -7.15 -17.45
C HIS A 257 6.64 -6.82 -15.96
N ILE A 258 7.63 -7.28 -15.19
CA ILE A 258 7.75 -7.03 -13.75
C ILE A 258 8.98 -6.15 -13.50
N VAL A 259 8.81 -5.10 -12.70
CA VAL A 259 9.89 -4.19 -12.29
C VAL A 259 10.23 -4.38 -10.83
N ARG A 260 11.51 -4.34 -10.47
CA ARG A 260 11.97 -4.37 -9.08
C ARG A 260 11.59 -3.10 -8.31
N GLU A 261 11.66 -1.96 -8.99
CA GLU A 261 11.41 -0.64 -8.41
C GLU A 261 10.13 -0.07 -9.05
N PRO A 262 9.05 0.11 -8.27
CA PRO A 262 7.78 0.62 -8.78
C PRO A 262 7.92 1.98 -9.47
N ARG A 263 7.07 2.24 -10.47
CA ARG A 263 6.95 3.56 -11.08
C ARG A 263 6.19 4.51 -10.16
N ASN A 264 6.32 5.82 -10.40
CA ASN A 264 5.62 6.84 -9.60
C ASN A 264 4.10 6.72 -9.70
N GLU A 265 3.60 6.33 -10.86
CA GLU A 265 2.17 6.17 -11.13
C GLU A 265 1.51 5.17 -10.17
N THR A 266 2.23 4.12 -9.78
CA THR A 266 1.79 3.14 -8.76
C THR A 266 1.50 3.83 -7.43
N CYS A 267 2.44 4.62 -6.92
CA CYS A 267 2.26 5.34 -5.66
C CYS A 267 1.16 6.41 -5.79
N LEU A 268 1.15 7.11 -6.93
CA LEU A 268 0.23 8.20 -7.20
C LEU A 268 -1.21 7.75 -7.43
N ALA A 269 -1.46 6.48 -7.78
CA ALA A 269 -2.80 5.90 -7.80
C ALA A 269 -3.55 6.10 -6.47
N CYS A 270 -2.81 6.09 -5.35
CA CYS A 270 -3.35 6.27 -4.00
C CYS A 270 -2.96 7.62 -3.37
N HIS A 271 -1.71 8.07 -3.55
CA HIS A 271 -1.17 9.24 -2.86
C HIS A 271 -1.40 10.57 -3.59
N ALA A 272 -1.71 10.56 -4.89
CA ALA A 272 -1.91 11.80 -5.64
C ALA A 272 -3.07 12.60 -5.05
N LYS A 273 -4.28 12.02 -5.04
CA LYS A 273 -5.52 12.69 -4.59
C LYS A 273 -5.43 13.21 -3.16
N PRO A 274 -5.05 12.41 -2.13
CA PRO A 274 -4.83 12.91 -0.77
C PRO A 274 -3.74 13.99 -0.67
N GLY A 275 -2.65 13.83 -1.43
CA GLY A 275 -1.53 14.77 -1.43
C GLY A 275 -1.94 16.19 -1.83
N TRP A 276 -2.58 16.34 -2.98
CA TRP A 276 -2.97 17.69 -3.42
C TRP A 276 -4.21 18.21 -2.69
N LYS A 277 -5.21 17.35 -2.42
CA LYS A 277 -6.47 17.82 -1.82
C LYS A 277 -6.30 18.25 -0.36
N LYS A 278 -5.48 17.55 0.42
CA LYS A 278 -5.32 17.82 1.86
C LYS A 278 -4.03 18.59 2.16
N ARG A 279 -2.92 18.21 1.54
CA ARG A 279 -1.57 18.60 2.01
C ARG A 279 -0.89 19.68 1.16
N GLY A 280 -1.50 20.11 0.05
CA GLY A 280 -0.86 21.05 -0.87
C GLY A 280 0.33 20.44 -1.63
N ALA A 281 0.43 19.10 -1.67
CA ALA A 281 1.51 18.39 -2.35
C ALA A 281 1.19 18.20 -3.84
N ASN A 282 2.10 18.61 -4.72
CA ASN A 282 1.95 18.48 -6.17
C ASN A 282 3.11 17.68 -6.78
N PHE A 283 2.93 16.36 -6.82
CA PHE A 283 3.87 15.40 -7.43
C PHE A 283 3.87 15.48 -8.97
N ARG A 284 4.33 16.61 -9.53
CA ARG A 284 4.51 16.80 -10.98
C ARG A 284 5.90 17.33 -11.31
N ARG A 285 6.43 16.88 -12.45
CA ARG A 285 7.69 17.39 -13.04
C ARG A 285 7.69 18.91 -13.25
N ARG A 286 6.52 19.54 -13.45
CA ARG A 286 6.42 20.99 -13.61
C ARG A 286 6.81 21.73 -12.33
N THR A 287 6.43 21.21 -11.17
CA THR A 287 6.54 21.91 -9.87
C THR A 287 7.55 21.27 -8.92
N ASP A 288 8.02 20.07 -9.21
CA ASP A 288 9.00 19.34 -8.41
C ASP A 288 10.26 19.07 -9.24
N VAL A 289 11.40 19.56 -8.75
CA VAL A 289 12.70 19.44 -9.43
C VAL A 289 13.21 17.99 -9.46
N HIS A 290 12.87 17.19 -8.46
CA HIS A 290 13.30 15.79 -8.35
C HIS A 290 12.54 14.94 -9.35
N LEU A 291 11.22 15.12 -9.44
CA LEU A 291 10.41 14.44 -10.45
C LEU A 291 10.80 14.88 -11.87
N ARG A 292 11.20 16.15 -12.05
CA ARG A 292 11.73 16.63 -13.34
C ARG A 292 13.02 15.92 -13.74
N ALA A 293 13.86 15.60 -12.75
CA ALA A 293 15.07 14.81 -12.92
C ALA A 293 14.83 13.30 -12.98
N ASP A 294 13.57 12.86 -13.10
CA ASP A 294 13.16 11.46 -13.24
C ASP A 294 13.35 10.60 -11.99
N LEU A 295 13.51 11.21 -10.80
CA LEU A 295 13.52 10.47 -9.55
C LEU A 295 12.16 9.81 -9.31
N ARG A 296 12.20 8.59 -8.80
CA ARG A 296 11.04 7.83 -8.36
C ARG A 296 10.80 8.03 -6.87
N CYS A 297 9.56 7.85 -6.44
CA CYS A 297 9.16 7.90 -5.04
C CYS A 297 10.07 6.99 -4.19
N VAL A 298 10.34 5.77 -4.68
CA VAL A 298 11.16 4.76 -3.99
C VAL A 298 12.66 5.08 -3.97
N ASP A 299 13.13 6.05 -4.78
CA ASP A 299 14.53 6.47 -4.71
C ASP A 299 14.80 7.26 -3.42
N CYS A 300 13.80 8.04 -2.95
CA CYS A 300 13.84 8.71 -1.64
C CYS A 300 13.21 7.87 -0.52
N HIS A 301 12.18 7.08 -0.84
CA HIS A 301 11.46 6.19 0.10
C HIS A 301 11.85 4.71 -0.15
N PRO A 302 13.12 4.32 0.06
CA PRO A 302 13.55 2.98 -0.27
C PRO A 302 12.92 1.95 0.65
N ALA A 303 12.84 0.71 0.17
CA ALA A 303 12.52 -0.45 0.98
C ALA A 303 13.51 -1.56 0.65
N GLY A 304 13.50 -2.59 1.49
CA GLY A 304 14.19 -3.83 1.25
C GLY A 304 15.71 -3.66 1.10
N SER A 305 16.29 -4.27 0.07
CA SER A 305 17.74 -4.26 -0.14
C SER A 305 18.33 -2.87 -0.44
N LEU A 306 17.49 -1.91 -0.86
CA LEU A 306 17.92 -0.56 -1.22
C LEU A 306 17.86 0.42 -0.06
N ALA A 307 17.21 0.04 1.04
CA ALA A 307 17.13 0.91 2.19
C ALA A 307 18.50 1.07 2.84
N VAL A 308 18.82 2.31 3.21
CA VAL A 308 20.05 2.65 3.94
C VAL A 308 19.88 2.50 5.43
N ASP A 309 18.68 2.79 5.94
CA ASP A 309 18.34 2.64 7.34
C ASP A 309 18.18 1.16 7.73
N GLU A 310 18.86 0.76 8.80
CA GLU A 310 18.91 -0.64 9.24
C GLU A 310 17.57 -1.18 9.70
N ARG A 311 16.65 -0.32 10.17
CA ARG A 311 15.32 -0.71 10.66
C ARG A 311 14.44 -1.31 9.56
N ILE A 312 14.70 -0.94 8.31
CA ILE A 312 13.88 -1.31 7.15
C ILE A 312 14.66 -2.03 6.04
N ARG A 313 15.97 -2.27 6.25
CA ARG A 313 16.85 -2.91 5.29
C ARG A 313 16.76 -4.43 5.35
N GLY A 314 16.60 -5.09 4.20
CA GLY A 314 16.64 -6.55 4.08
C GLY A 314 16.08 -7.03 2.74
N LYS A 315 16.47 -8.22 2.25
CA LYS A 315 16.24 -8.62 0.84
C LYS A 315 14.81 -8.35 0.33
N GLU A 316 13.81 -8.61 1.17
CA GLU A 316 12.38 -8.55 0.83
C GLU A 316 11.55 -7.81 1.89
N VAL A 317 12.20 -7.03 2.75
CA VAL A 317 11.49 -6.21 3.76
C VAL A 317 10.73 -5.10 3.03
N HIS A 318 9.40 -5.08 3.16
CA HIS A 318 8.54 -4.07 2.52
C HIS A 318 8.09 -2.97 3.50
N GLN A 319 8.99 -2.57 4.39
CA GLN A 319 8.84 -1.32 5.12
C GLN A 319 9.46 -0.20 4.28
N PHE A 320 8.62 0.67 3.74
CA PHE A 320 9.07 1.81 2.95
C PHE A 320 9.56 2.91 3.89
N GLY A 321 10.73 3.46 3.59
CA GLY A 321 11.28 4.57 4.33
C GLY A 321 10.30 5.74 4.35
N LYS A 322 10.14 6.38 5.50
CA LYS A 322 9.32 7.57 5.67
C LYS A 322 10.10 8.70 6.32
N GLY A 323 9.63 9.92 6.06
CA GLY A 323 10.06 11.10 6.80
C GLY A 323 9.29 11.21 8.11
N ASP A 324 9.51 12.31 8.80
CA ASP A 324 8.82 12.68 10.03
C ASP A 324 7.49 13.40 9.73
N ASP A 325 6.36 12.87 10.21
CA ASP A 325 5.02 13.48 10.10
C ASP A 325 4.43 13.73 11.51
N PRO A 326 4.78 14.84 12.17
CA PRO A 326 4.38 15.12 13.55
C PRO A 326 2.89 15.47 13.71
N GLY A 327 2.15 15.61 12.60
CA GLY A 327 0.71 15.75 12.64
C GLY A 327 -0.03 14.42 12.50
N GLY A 328 0.66 13.38 12.02
CA GLY A 328 0.05 12.12 11.66
C GLY A 328 0.29 10.96 12.62
N HIS A 329 1.46 10.93 13.28
CA HIS A 329 1.85 9.87 14.20
C HIS A 329 1.77 8.44 13.61
N VAL A 330 2.03 8.31 12.31
CA VAL A 330 1.98 7.02 11.61
C VAL A 330 3.37 6.40 11.64
N ARG A 331 3.54 5.31 12.39
CA ARG A 331 4.81 4.57 12.51
C ARG A 331 5.99 5.49 12.86
N ASP A 332 5.88 6.16 14.00
CA ASP A 332 6.92 7.08 14.49
C ASP A 332 8.23 6.34 14.77
N ASP A 333 8.17 5.04 15.06
CA ASP A 333 9.33 4.14 15.13
C ASP A 333 10.13 4.06 13.81
N LEU A 334 9.51 4.42 12.68
CA LEU A 334 10.12 4.51 11.36
C LEU A 334 10.39 5.95 10.91
N ASP A 335 10.25 6.96 11.77
CA ASP A 335 10.63 8.33 11.42
C ASP A 335 12.07 8.41 10.93
N ASN A 336 12.26 9.23 9.89
CA ASN A 336 13.56 9.52 9.27
C ASN A 336 14.28 8.27 8.73
N THR A 337 13.55 7.24 8.31
CA THR A 337 14.09 6.05 7.61
C THR A 337 14.23 6.25 6.11
N MET A 338 13.55 7.27 5.54
CA MET A 338 13.72 7.67 4.15
C MET A 338 15.09 8.34 3.92
N ARG A 339 15.55 8.37 2.67
CA ARG A 339 16.69 9.20 2.31
C ARG A 339 16.32 10.68 2.43
N ASP A 340 17.19 11.45 3.07
CA ASP A 340 17.02 12.87 3.23
C ASP A 340 17.74 13.67 2.15
N CYS A 341 17.81 15.00 2.32
CA CYS A 341 18.47 15.88 1.36
C CYS A 341 19.99 15.64 1.30
N ALA A 342 20.63 15.42 2.45
CA ALA A 342 22.08 15.32 2.57
C ALA A 342 22.59 14.02 1.94
N ASP A 343 21.82 12.93 2.03
CA ASP A 343 22.15 11.64 1.41
C ASP A 343 22.52 11.75 -0.07
N CYS A 344 21.87 12.67 -0.79
CA CYS A 344 22.13 12.92 -2.20
C CYS A 344 22.99 14.16 -2.43
N HIS A 345 22.69 15.26 -1.76
CA HIS A 345 23.30 16.55 -2.05
C HIS A 345 24.70 16.74 -1.47
N ASP A 346 25.16 15.89 -0.56
CA ASP A 346 26.55 15.94 -0.06
C ASP A 346 27.52 15.17 -0.96
N THR A 347 27.03 14.13 -1.64
CA THR A 347 27.85 13.18 -2.41
C THR A 347 27.65 13.28 -3.92
N GLY A 348 26.53 13.86 -4.37
CA GLY A 348 26.10 13.82 -5.77
C GLY A 348 25.45 12.50 -6.18
N TYR A 349 25.00 11.70 -5.21
CA TYR A 349 24.30 10.44 -5.47
C TYR A 349 23.07 10.67 -6.38
N LEU A 350 22.80 9.73 -7.28
CA LEU A 350 21.79 9.82 -8.36
C LEU A 350 21.93 11.08 -9.25
N GLY A 351 23.12 11.66 -9.33
CA GLY A 351 23.37 12.86 -10.12
C GLY A 351 22.87 14.15 -9.47
N ALA A 352 22.59 14.13 -8.16
CA ALA A 352 22.17 15.33 -7.44
C ALA A 352 23.25 16.43 -7.50
N PRO A 353 22.85 17.71 -7.62
CA PRO A 353 23.81 18.80 -7.53
C PRO A 353 24.39 18.88 -6.11
N VAL A 354 25.72 18.89 -6.02
CA VAL A 354 26.41 18.97 -4.72
C VAL A 354 26.17 20.34 -4.07
N ALA A 355 25.61 20.34 -2.86
CA ALA A 355 25.21 21.54 -2.15
C ALA A 355 26.41 22.25 -1.51
N LYS A 356 26.96 23.24 -2.22
CA LYS A 356 28.16 23.98 -1.75
C LYS A 356 27.87 25.06 -0.70
N HIS A 357 26.64 25.58 -0.65
CA HIS A 357 26.19 26.65 0.26
C HIS A 357 27.21 27.78 0.49
N ARG A 358 27.90 28.25 -0.57
CA ARG A 358 28.99 29.23 -0.45
C ARG A 358 28.48 30.53 0.18
N GLY A 359 29.14 30.96 1.25
CA GLY A 359 28.78 32.18 1.98
C GLY A 359 27.61 32.03 2.95
N LEU A 360 27.02 30.83 3.08
CA LEU A 360 26.04 30.53 4.11
C LEU A 360 26.76 30.10 5.41
N PRO A 361 26.56 30.80 6.55
CA PRO A 361 27.13 30.36 7.82
C PRO A 361 26.61 28.96 8.21
N PRO A 362 27.47 28.04 8.71
CA PRO A 362 27.08 26.66 9.05
C PRO A 362 25.87 26.56 10.00
N LEU A 363 25.72 27.53 10.91
CA LEU A 363 24.59 27.62 11.84
C LEU A 363 23.21 27.53 11.15
N HIS A 364 23.11 27.94 9.88
CA HIS A 364 21.85 27.80 9.13
C HIS A 364 21.49 26.33 8.92
N LEU A 365 22.45 25.48 8.55
CA LEU A 365 22.20 24.05 8.33
C LEU A 365 21.90 23.31 9.64
N ASP A 366 22.41 23.84 10.76
CA ASP A 366 22.13 23.33 12.11
C ASP A 366 20.72 23.70 12.61
N LYS A 367 20.16 24.84 12.16
CA LYS A 367 18.92 25.42 12.72
C LYS A 367 17.77 25.56 11.73
N ILE A 368 18.01 25.38 10.45
CA ILE A 368 17.02 25.55 9.38
C ILE A 368 17.04 24.29 8.53
N ALA A 369 15.90 23.63 8.41
CA ALA A 369 15.77 22.46 7.55
C ALA A 369 15.92 22.85 6.07
N CYS A 370 16.48 21.96 5.25
CA CYS A 370 16.69 22.17 3.82
C CYS A 370 15.39 22.64 3.12
N GLN A 371 14.27 22.01 3.49
CA GLN A 371 12.94 22.28 2.98
C GLN A 371 12.52 23.75 3.18
N THR A 372 12.95 24.41 4.26
CA THR A 372 12.58 25.81 4.55
C THR A 372 13.08 26.76 3.47
N CYS A 373 14.31 26.55 2.96
CA CYS A 373 14.86 27.38 1.90
C CYS A 373 14.49 26.86 0.50
N HIS A 374 14.38 25.54 0.33
CA HIS A 374 14.17 24.90 -0.97
C HIS A 374 12.70 24.63 -1.33
N ILE A 375 11.77 24.87 -0.42
CA ILE A 375 10.31 24.84 -0.65
C ILE A 375 9.69 26.13 -0.09
N PRO A 376 10.04 27.31 -0.63
CA PRO A 376 9.55 28.59 -0.11
C PRO A 376 8.06 28.81 -0.40
N GLU A 377 7.51 28.08 -1.38
CA GLU A 377 6.12 28.17 -1.83
C GLU A 377 5.63 26.80 -2.27
N ARG A 378 4.35 26.51 -2.07
CA ARG A 378 3.63 25.36 -2.61
C ARG A 378 2.79 25.81 -3.79
N ALA A 379 2.77 25.06 -4.88
CA ALA A 379 2.06 25.44 -6.11
C ALA A 379 0.55 25.18 -6.09
N VAL A 380 0.06 24.39 -5.14
CA VAL A 380 -1.36 24.07 -4.97
C VAL A 380 -1.72 24.23 -3.50
N LYS A 381 -2.86 24.86 -3.21
CA LYS A 381 -3.28 25.13 -1.85
C LYS A 381 -3.65 23.87 -1.07
N ALA A 382 -3.46 23.93 0.25
CA ALA A 382 -3.86 22.89 1.20
C ALA A 382 -5.16 23.26 1.92
N ALA A 383 -5.89 22.25 2.38
CA ALA A 383 -7.00 22.45 3.30
C ALA A 383 -6.42 22.60 4.72
N LEU A 384 -6.32 23.84 5.22
CA LEU A 384 -5.72 24.12 6.53
C LEU A 384 -6.72 24.04 7.68
N ALA A 385 -8.01 24.26 7.41
CA ALA A 385 -9.05 24.01 8.40
C ALA A 385 -10.29 23.38 7.76
N VAL A 386 -10.95 22.54 8.55
CA VAL A 386 -12.24 21.92 8.22
C VAL A 386 -13.20 22.24 9.35
N ALA A 387 -14.31 22.91 9.04
CA ALA A 387 -15.38 23.20 9.99
C ALA A 387 -16.52 22.20 9.76
N SER A 388 -16.69 21.29 10.72
CA SER A 388 -17.72 20.25 10.70
C SER A 388 -19.12 20.76 11.10
N ASP A 389 -19.19 21.95 11.67
CA ASP A 389 -20.39 22.66 12.14
C ASP A 389 -20.92 23.69 11.13
N VAL A 390 -20.19 23.95 10.05
CA VAL A 390 -20.58 24.89 8.99
C VAL A 390 -20.84 24.12 7.69
N PHE A 391 -22.09 24.16 7.24
CA PHE A 391 -22.49 23.57 5.97
C PHE A 391 -21.90 24.31 4.79
N ASN A 392 -21.34 23.54 3.85
CA ASN A 392 -20.76 24.06 2.63
C ASN A 392 -21.87 24.59 1.69
N PRO A 393 -21.89 25.90 1.40
CA PRO A 393 -22.89 26.51 0.52
C PRO A 393 -22.56 26.36 -0.98
N GLY A 394 -21.47 25.67 -1.31
CA GLY A 394 -20.93 25.57 -2.66
C GLY A 394 -21.77 24.72 -3.61
N ALA A 395 -21.61 24.98 -4.90
CA ALA A 395 -22.16 24.11 -5.94
C ALA A 395 -21.33 22.83 -6.11
N LYS A 396 -21.92 21.81 -6.74
CA LYS A 396 -21.24 20.55 -7.14
C LYS A 396 -20.69 19.75 -5.95
N ILE A 397 -21.43 19.73 -4.85
CA ILE A 397 -21.13 18.85 -3.71
C ILE A 397 -21.55 17.41 -4.11
N PRO A 398 -20.65 16.41 -4.04
CA PRO A 398 -20.84 15.07 -4.62
C PRO A 398 -21.86 14.18 -3.89
N THR A 399 -22.57 14.72 -2.90
CA THR A 399 -23.59 14.01 -2.12
C THR A 399 -24.93 14.74 -2.24
N LYS A 400 -25.87 14.16 -2.98
CA LYS A 400 -27.22 14.71 -3.14
C LYS A 400 -27.90 14.87 -1.79
N GLY A 401 -28.39 16.08 -1.49
CA GLY A 401 -29.13 16.37 -0.25
C GLY A 401 -28.30 16.44 1.03
N LYS A 402 -26.97 16.29 0.97
CA LYS A 402 -26.07 16.50 2.11
C LYS A 402 -25.20 17.73 1.85
N HIS A 403 -25.43 18.80 2.60
CA HIS A 403 -24.40 19.81 2.75
C HIS A 403 -23.24 19.19 3.55
N LEU A 404 -22.08 19.09 2.93
CA LEU A 404 -20.87 18.59 3.58
C LEU A 404 -20.14 19.74 4.30
N TRP A 405 -19.01 19.43 4.92
CA TRP A 405 -18.25 20.39 5.73
C TRP A 405 -17.58 21.46 4.90
N THR A 406 -17.33 22.58 5.56
CA THR A 406 -16.67 23.72 4.95
C THR A 406 -15.17 23.62 5.14
N PHE A 407 -14.43 23.88 4.08
CA PHE A 407 -12.97 23.86 4.07
C PHE A 407 -12.46 25.29 3.96
N TYR A 408 -11.33 25.55 4.60
CA TYR A 408 -10.65 26.83 4.53
C TYR A 408 -9.23 26.64 3.99
N GLY A 409 -8.88 27.50 3.05
CA GLY A 409 -7.57 27.50 2.41
C GLY A 409 -6.48 28.15 3.28
N PRO A 410 -5.28 28.34 2.71
CA PRO A 410 -4.16 28.98 3.41
C PRO A 410 -4.39 30.42 3.84
N ASP A 411 -5.29 31.12 3.17
CA ASP A 411 -5.77 32.46 3.52
C ASP A 411 -6.86 32.46 4.60
N MET A 412 -7.23 31.28 5.11
CA MET A 412 -8.36 31.05 6.00
C MET A 412 -9.71 31.52 5.42
N ALA A 413 -9.81 31.64 4.10
CA ALA A 413 -11.06 31.96 3.42
C ALA A 413 -11.82 30.67 3.06
N TYR A 414 -13.14 30.80 2.93
CA TYR A 414 -14.01 29.73 2.44
C TYR A 414 -13.50 29.17 1.12
N TRP A 415 -13.40 27.84 1.04
CA TRP A 415 -13.04 27.11 -0.16
C TRP A 415 -14.11 26.09 -0.50
N ASN A 416 -14.67 26.17 -1.71
CA ASN A 416 -15.50 25.10 -2.27
C ASN A 416 -14.65 23.87 -2.68
N HIS A 417 -14.00 23.27 -1.69
CA HIS A 417 -13.09 22.15 -1.86
C HIS A 417 -13.74 20.96 -2.58
N TYR A 418 -14.99 20.64 -2.24
CA TYR A 418 -15.72 19.55 -2.89
C TYR A 418 -16.06 19.85 -4.35
N GLY A 419 -16.43 21.08 -4.68
CA GLY A 419 -16.65 21.48 -6.07
C GLY A 419 -15.38 21.36 -6.91
N ASP A 420 -14.24 21.79 -6.38
CA ASP A 420 -12.95 21.60 -7.05
C ASP A 420 -12.63 20.12 -7.23
N LEU A 421 -12.88 19.27 -6.22
CA LEU A 421 -12.62 17.83 -6.35
C LEU A 421 -13.52 17.11 -7.36
N GLU A 422 -14.76 17.55 -7.49
CA GLU A 422 -15.73 16.97 -8.42
C GLU A 422 -15.40 17.40 -9.86
N MET A 423 -14.98 18.64 -10.04
CA MET A 423 -14.77 19.24 -11.36
C MET A 423 -13.32 19.10 -11.85
N MET A 424 -12.36 19.05 -10.94
CA MET A 424 -10.92 19.21 -11.22
C MET A 424 -10.20 17.96 -10.71
N GLY A 425 -9.78 17.11 -11.63
CA GLY A 425 -9.01 15.91 -11.32
C GLY A 425 -7.58 16.23 -10.88
N TYR A 426 -6.78 15.20 -10.61
CA TYR A 426 -5.35 15.40 -10.35
C TYR A 426 -4.66 16.10 -11.52
N ASP A 427 -4.97 15.63 -12.73
CA ASP A 427 -4.98 16.31 -14.04
C ASP A 427 -4.96 17.84 -13.95
N ASP A 428 -6.12 18.34 -13.55
CA ASP A 428 -6.62 19.68 -13.83
C ASP A 428 -6.69 20.56 -12.58
N LYS A 429 -6.05 20.13 -11.49
CA LYS A 429 -6.05 20.87 -10.22
C LYS A 429 -5.56 22.32 -10.43
N PRO A 430 -6.22 23.32 -9.80
CA PRO A 430 -5.82 24.72 -9.90
C PRO A 430 -4.39 24.95 -9.42
N THR A 431 -3.71 25.89 -10.06
CA THR A 431 -2.49 26.49 -9.50
C THR A 431 -2.92 27.59 -8.53
N ASP A 432 -2.64 27.39 -7.26
CA ASP A 432 -3.02 28.31 -6.18
C ASP A 432 -1.84 28.38 -5.20
N PRO A 433 -0.84 29.22 -5.51
CA PRO A 433 0.41 29.23 -4.78
C PRO A 433 0.27 29.87 -3.41
N TYR A 434 0.88 29.27 -2.39
CA TYR A 434 0.95 29.86 -1.06
C TYR A 434 2.29 29.58 -0.38
N ARG A 435 2.67 30.47 0.53
CA ARG A 435 3.85 30.31 1.38
C ARG A 435 3.46 29.52 2.64
N PRO A 436 4.09 28.36 2.90
CA PRO A 436 3.92 27.65 4.16
C PRO A 436 4.29 28.53 5.36
N VAL A 437 3.69 28.27 6.52
CA VAL A 437 4.13 28.92 7.76
C VAL A 437 5.43 28.26 8.22
N LEU A 438 6.27 29.01 8.93
CA LEU A 438 7.50 28.48 9.49
C LEU A 438 7.29 28.14 10.97
N ALA A 439 7.60 26.90 11.34
CA ALA A 439 7.52 26.42 12.72
C ALA A 439 8.85 25.84 13.17
N ARG A 440 9.16 25.99 14.45
CA ARG A 440 10.29 25.27 15.06
C ARG A 440 9.83 23.89 15.50
N TYR A 441 10.51 22.87 15.02
CA TYR A 441 10.26 21.47 15.32
C TYR A 441 11.59 20.72 15.36
N ASP A 442 11.77 19.87 16.38
CA ASP A 442 13.01 19.13 16.65
C ASP A 442 14.31 19.93 16.44
N GLY A 443 14.36 21.12 17.06
CA GLY A 443 15.55 21.98 17.03
C GLY A 443 15.81 22.72 15.71
N LYS A 444 15.04 22.48 14.64
CA LYS A 444 15.14 23.18 13.35
C LYS A 444 13.88 23.95 12.99
N ILE A 445 13.99 24.87 12.02
CA ILE A 445 12.86 25.58 11.42
C ILE A 445 12.43 24.82 10.16
N TYR A 446 11.15 24.47 10.07
CA TYR A 446 10.52 23.76 8.96
C TYR A 446 9.37 24.56 8.33
N PRO A 447 9.09 24.40 7.02
CA PRO A 447 7.85 24.87 6.42
C PRO A 447 6.72 23.87 6.72
N VAL A 448 5.63 24.34 7.32
CA VAL A 448 4.49 23.49 7.71
C VAL A 448 3.16 24.05 7.20
N ASN A 449 2.18 23.17 7.11
CA ASN A 449 0.77 23.56 6.99
C ASN A 449 0.28 23.98 8.38
N ARG A 450 -0.52 25.04 8.43
CA ARG A 450 -1.07 25.60 9.68
C ARG A 450 -2.10 24.67 10.30
#